data_AF-A0A970P8S2-F1
#
_entry.id   AF-A0A970P8S2-F1
#
_cell.length_a   1.000
_cell.length_b   1.000
_cell.length_c   1.000
_cell.angle_alpha   90.00
_cell.angle_beta   90.00
_cell.angle_gamma   90.00
#
_symmetry.space_group_name_H-M   'P 1'
#
loop_
_entity.id
_entity.type
_entity.pdbx_description
1 polymer ?
#
loop_
_entity_poly.entity_id
_entity_poly.type
_entity_poly.pdbx_seq_one_letter_code
_entity_poly.pdbx_strand_id
1 'polypeptide(L)'
;MGRLTILRDLAGRHTAYDVYDLWAQSRDGSVLFGWQTAAGGNHTFHLDRNGHLHPVAVPWSCDDAAARWSAADRDGMELRAEHALGIGGDPSSFGVCVTHAGKCADFSEEGVSLLFPTVCFDDAGIPHVALIRTEDVENADGVIDQHNSIVAARLEDSQWRLEEVADLAYGLMPKNGVWGYPGRRRQPFLVPDDRGGVWLLWERKEPHDGSTTICAGALLGRRFVNGAWQDPVRLIEGYMDFAPDEAGVIDGRLIVAAQRAVPVTATGRGEVMLLATEVDGAPALAEETGWEGWRSVNLVSRRYFEPQTREAEIGGESCHLLFGDPHTHSGLSEDAEGDLVEMLAYARDRAKIDFFAITDNDYIYGGRLSDESWRENMRRAQEWSENGRFIAVPAYEWTQAKWGPVTPQHRSILFESYDQPMLRWWDAGIGQADDPFDALLSWIETTDGIMNTQHAH
;
A
#
# COMPACT_ATOMS: atom_id res chain seq x y z
N MET A 1 -10.43 -7.34 -30.39
CA MET A 1 -10.84 -5.98 -29.95
C MET A 1 -12.00 -6.16 -28.99
N GLY A 2 -11.98 -5.55 -27.80
CA GLY A 2 -13.26 -5.14 -27.19
C GLY A 2 -13.72 -5.86 -25.92
N ARG A 3 -12.82 -6.11 -24.96
CA ARG A 3 -13.24 -6.31 -23.55
C ARG A 3 -12.89 -5.11 -22.69
N LEU A 4 -11.67 -4.62 -22.86
CA LEU A 4 -11.23 -3.35 -22.32
C LEU A 4 -11.52 -2.23 -23.32
N THR A 5 -12.15 -1.18 -22.85
CA THR A 5 -12.38 0.08 -23.57
C THR A 5 -11.70 1.21 -22.81
N ILE A 6 -10.89 2.01 -23.48
CA ILE A 6 -10.37 3.26 -22.92
C ILE A 6 -11.46 4.31 -23.05
N LEU A 7 -11.99 4.77 -21.91
CA LEU A 7 -12.94 5.87 -21.86
C LEU A 7 -12.23 7.22 -21.92
N ARG A 8 -11.08 7.34 -21.25
CA ARG A 8 -10.27 8.55 -21.27
C ARG A 8 -8.79 8.27 -21.02
N ASP A 9 -7.96 9.10 -21.63
CA ASP A 9 -6.52 9.19 -21.42
C ASP A 9 -6.18 10.64 -21.02
N LEU A 10 -5.42 10.82 -19.95
CA LEU A 10 -5.01 12.12 -19.42
C LEU A 10 -3.60 12.56 -19.85
N ALA A 11 -3.01 11.91 -20.85
CA ALA A 11 -1.75 12.31 -21.46
C ALA A 11 -1.67 13.82 -21.72
N GLY A 12 -0.60 14.45 -21.22
CA GLY A 12 -0.29 15.87 -21.44
C GLY A 12 -1.19 16.86 -20.71
N ARG A 13 -2.14 16.41 -19.89
CA ARG A 13 -2.92 17.29 -18.98
C ARG A 13 -2.28 17.41 -17.61
N HIS A 14 -1.58 16.37 -17.18
CA HIS A 14 -0.82 16.33 -15.94
C HIS A 14 0.51 15.62 -16.15
N THR A 15 1.49 15.99 -15.33
CA THR A 15 2.71 15.21 -15.16
C THR A 15 2.34 13.91 -14.45
N ALA A 16 2.36 12.81 -15.19
CA ALA A 16 1.98 11.45 -14.79
C ALA A 16 2.80 10.86 -13.62
N TYR A 17 3.64 11.66 -12.97
CA TYR A 17 4.50 11.27 -11.87
C TYR A 17 3.86 11.56 -10.50
N ASP A 18 2.96 12.53 -10.42
CA ASP A 18 2.42 13.05 -9.16
C ASP A 18 0.96 12.59 -8.97
N VAL A 19 0.78 11.27 -8.84
CA VAL A 19 -0.52 10.61 -8.75
C VAL A 19 -0.57 9.74 -7.50
N TYR A 20 -1.34 10.21 -6.52
CA TYR A 20 -1.61 9.56 -5.24
C TYR A 20 -3.12 9.37 -5.07
N ASP A 21 -3.53 8.27 -4.44
CA ASP A 21 -4.93 8.01 -4.08
C ASP A 21 -5.89 8.18 -5.25
N LEU A 22 -5.59 7.48 -6.36
CA LEU A 22 -6.45 7.45 -7.54
C LEU A 22 -7.84 6.94 -7.18
N TRP A 23 -8.88 7.53 -7.77
CA TRP A 23 -10.27 7.16 -7.53
C TRP A 23 -11.18 7.36 -8.75
N ALA A 24 -12.30 6.64 -8.79
CA ALA A 24 -13.35 6.76 -9.80
C ALA A 24 -14.76 6.65 -9.16
N GLN A 25 -15.74 7.36 -9.74
CA GLN A 25 -17.14 7.32 -9.31
C GLN A 25 -18.08 7.61 -10.47
N SER A 26 -18.99 6.70 -10.78
CA SER A 26 -20.09 6.97 -11.72
C SER A 26 -21.21 7.78 -11.05
N ARG A 27 -21.76 8.73 -11.79
CA ARG A 27 -22.96 9.52 -11.43
C ARG A 27 -23.81 9.78 -12.65
N ASP A 28 -25.04 9.29 -12.65
CA ASP A 28 -26.06 9.60 -13.67
C ASP A 28 -25.48 9.60 -15.10
N GLY A 29 -24.89 8.49 -15.54
CA GLY A 29 -24.32 8.33 -16.89
C GLY A 29 -23.05 9.16 -17.17
N SER A 30 -22.47 9.78 -16.16
CA SER A 30 -21.15 10.41 -16.21
C SER A 30 -20.19 9.75 -15.24
N VAL A 31 -18.90 9.96 -15.41
CA VAL A 31 -17.87 9.43 -14.51
C VAL A 31 -17.02 10.56 -13.99
N LEU A 32 -16.85 10.61 -12.68
CA LEU A 32 -15.90 11.45 -11.99
C LEU A 32 -14.68 10.60 -11.64
N PHE A 33 -13.49 11.13 -11.86
CA PHE A 33 -12.25 10.44 -11.48
C PHE A 33 -11.17 11.46 -11.20
N GLY A 34 -10.21 11.09 -10.35
CA GLY A 34 -9.25 12.03 -9.83
C GLY A 34 -8.19 11.37 -8.97
N TRP A 35 -7.28 12.19 -8.46
CA TRP A 35 -6.17 11.80 -7.61
C TRP A 35 -5.66 13.03 -6.84
N GLN A 36 -4.86 12.79 -5.82
CA GLN A 36 -4.09 13.79 -5.09
C GLN A 36 -2.64 13.84 -5.56
N THR A 37 -2.02 15.00 -5.40
CA THR A 37 -0.59 15.21 -5.59
C THR A 37 0.14 15.12 -4.25
N ALA A 38 1.44 14.85 -4.29
CA ALA A 38 2.34 14.90 -3.15
C ALA A 38 2.39 16.27 -2.45
N ALA A 39 1.95 17.34 -3.11
CA ALA A 39 1.81 18.66 -2.51
C ALA A 39 0.45 18.89 -1.83
N GLY A 40 -0.41 17.86 -1.73
CA GLY A 40 -1.77 17.96 -1.19
C GLY A 40 -2.77 18.58 -2.16
N GLY A 41 -2.44 18.68 -3.45
CA GLY A 41 -3.32 19.22 -4.47
C GLY A 41 -4.27 18.15 -5.01
N ASN A 42 -5.56 18.45 -5.11
CA ASN A 42 -6.54 17.51 -5.63
C ASN A 42 -6.90 17.82 -7.10
N HIS A 43 -6.84 16.80 -7.95
CA HIS A 43 -7.24 16.88 -9.34
C HIS A 43 -8.48 16.02 -9.56
N THR A 44 -9.52 16.62 -10.17
CA THR A 44 -10.77 15.93 -10.42
C THR A 44 -11.30 16.27 -11.80
N PHE A 45 -11.74 15.24 -12.51
CA PHE A 45 -12.27 15.32 -13.86
C PHE A 45 -13.66 14.72 -13.94
N HIS A 46 -14.49 15.35 -14.75
CA HIS A 46 -15.83 14.89 -15.10
C HIS A 46 -15.84 14.48 -16.57
N LEU A 47 -16.08 13.20 -16.83
CA LEU A 47 -16.39 12.67 -18.16
C LEU A 47 -17.91 12.64 -18.33
N ASP A 48 -18.44 13.55 -19.14
CA ASP A 48 -19.88 13.65 -19.38
C ASP A 48 -20.42 12.51 -20.26
N ARG A 49 -21.76 12.42 -20.35
CA ARG A 49 -22.48 11.42 -21.16
C ARG A 49 -22.13 11.44 -22.66
N ASN A 50 -21.57 12.54 -23.15
CA ASN A 50 -21.16 12.70 -24.54
C ASN A 50 -19.66 12.36 -24.74
N GLY A 51 -18.96 11.96 -23.69
CA GLY A 51 -17.53 11.66 -23.71
C GLY A 51 -16.63 12.90 -23.65
N HIS A 52 -17.17 14.07 -23.31
CA HIS A 52 -16.35 15.26 -23.11
C HIS A 52 -15.81 15.32 -21.68
N LEU A 53 -14.55 15.70 -21.56
CA LEU A 53 -13.84 15.77 -20.29
C LEU A 53 -13.71 17.21 -19.82
N HIS A 54 -14.22 17.49 -18.62
CA HIS A 54 -14.21 18.80 -17.98
C HIS A 54 -13.44 18.73 -16.65
N PRO A 55 -12.54 19.68 -16.33
CA PRO A 55 -12.00 19.79 -14.98
C PRO A 55 -13.09 20.23 -14.01
N VAL A 56 -13.08 19.70 -12.79
CA VAL A 56 -14.02 20.09 -11.72
C VAL A 56 -13.41 21.22 -10.90
N ALA A 57 -14.17 22.28 -10.66
CA ALA A 57 -13.68 23.49 -9.99
C ALA A 57 -13.46 23.32 -8.48
N VAL A 58 -14.21 22.43 -7.83
CA VAL A 58 -14.07 22.07 -6.42
C VAL A 58 -13.70 20.58 -6.36
N PRO A 59 -12.42 20.24 -6.20
CA PRO A 59 -11.97 18.86 -6.17
C PRO A 59 -12.52 18.10 -4.96
N TRP A 60 -12.70 16.79 -5.11
CA TRP A 60 -12.91 15.91 -3.95
C TRP A 60 -11.62 15.76 -3.13
N SER A 61 -11.77 15.46 -1.85
CA SER A 61 -10.64 15.03 -1.02
C SER A 61 -10.37 13.54 -1.21
N CYS A 62 -9.11 13.11 -1.09
CA CYS A 62 -8.78 11.68 -1.13
C CYS A 62 -9.21 10.94 0.13
N ASP A 63 -9.32 11.63 1.27
CA ASP A 63 -9.95 11.09 2.47
C ASP A 63 -11.39 10.62 2.21
N ASP A 64 -12.17 11.40 1.44
CA ASP A 64 -13.51 10.99 1.04
C ASP A 64 -13.49 9.74 0.15
N ALA A 65 -12.47 9.60 -0.70
CA ALA A 65 -12.31 8.44 -1.59
C ALA A 65 -11.92 7.17 -0.79
N ALA A 66 -10.99 7.30 0.15
CA ALA A 66 -10.56 6.21 1.03
C ALA A 66 -11.68 5.76 1.98
N ALA A 67 -12.43 6.70 2.55
CA ALA A 67 -13.52 6.42 3.49
C ALA A 67 -14.64 5.55 2.88
N ARG A 68 -14.84 5.59 1.55
CA ARG A 68 -15.85 4.76 0.87
C ARG A 68 -15.51 3.29 0.83
N TRP A 69 -14.22 2.95 0.96
CA TRP A 69 -13.82 1.56 1.04
C TRP A 69 -14.03 1.01 2.44
N SER A 70 -13.88 1.81 3.49
CA SER A 70 -14.05 1.37 4.88
C SER A 70 -15.45 1.64 5.45
N ALA A 71 -16.32 2.37 4.75
CA ALA A 71 -17.69 2.65 5.15
C ALA A 71 -18.67 2.65 3.97
N ALA A 72 -19.84 2.05 4.17
CA ALA A 72 -20.96 2.04 3.23
C ALA A 72 -22.29 2.30 3.97
N ASP A 73 -23.24 2.92 3.27
CA ASP A 73 -24.62 3.04 3.72
C ASP A 73 -25.56 2.47 2.67
N ARG A 74 -26.57 1.73 3.12
CA ARG A 74 -27.67 1.32 2.28
C ARG A 74 -28.99 1.41 3.02
N ASP A 75 -29.90 2.22 2.51
CA ASP A 75 -31.24 2.43 3.09
C ASP A 75 -31.18 2.84 4.59
N GLY A 76 -30.15 3.61 4.98
CA GLY A 76 -29.91 4.02 6.37
C GLY A 76 -29.27 2.96 7.27
N MET A 77 -28.85 1.82 6.69
CA MET A 77 -28.03 0.82 7.37
C MET A 77 -26.55 1.11 7.11
N GLU A 78 -25.88 1.58 8.15
CA GLU A 78 -24.44 1.81 8.13
C GLU A 78 -23.67 0.49 8.26
N LEU A 79 -22.58 0.39 7.52
CA LEU A 79 -21.54 -0.62 7.63
C LEU A 79 -20.19 0.08 7.63
N ARG A 80 -19.36 -0.17 8.64
CA ARG A 80 -18.01 0.38 8.75
C ARG A 80 -17.05 -0.69 9.25
N ALA A 81 -15.83 -0.71 8.73
CA ALA A 81 -14.78 -1.60 9.19
C ALA A 81 -13.45 -0.86 9.35
N GLU A 82 -12.77 -1.10 10.46
CA GLU A 82 -11.49 -0.45 10.77
C GLU A 82 -10.52 -1.46 11.38
N HIS A 83 -9.26 -1.42 10.98
CA HIS A 83 -8.22 -2.22 11.61
C HIS A 83 -7.49 -1.40 12.68
N ALA A 84 -7.07 -2.07 13.75
CA ALA A 84 -6.17 -1.51 14.75
C ALA A 84 -5.48 -2.63 15.53
N LEU A 85 -4.32 -2.31 16.11
CA LEU A 85 -3.65 -3.18 17.08
C LEU A 85 -4.53 -3.45 18.30
N GLY A 86 -4.51 -4.69 18.80
CA GLY A 86 -5.21 -5.04 20.03
C GLY A 86 -6.69 -5.35 19.88
N ILE A 87 -7.30 -5.14 18.70
CA ILE A 87 -8.68 -5.57 18.45
C ILE A 87 -8.76 -7.10 18.60
N GLY A 88 -9.77 -7.56 19.34
CA GLY A 88 -9.91 -8.97 19.71
C GLY A 88 -8.97 -9.45 20.83
N GLY A 89 -8.15 -8.56 21.40
CA GLY A 89 -7.39 -8.81 22.63
C GLY A 89 -5.91 -9.19 22.47
N ASP A 90 -5.39 -9.30 21.24
CA ASP A 90 -3.95 -9.49 20.98
C ASP A 90 -3.26 -8.14 20.71
N PRO A 91 -2.50 -7.58 21.66
CA PRO A 91 -1.85 -6.28 21.50
C PRO A 91 -0.70 -6.28 20.48
N SER A 92 -0.25 -7.45 20.01
CA SER A 92 0.87 -7.61 19.08
C SER A 92 0.45 -7.86 17.63
N SER A 93 -0.86 -7.91 17.39
CA SER A 93 -1.45 -8.16 16.07
C SER A 93 -2.59 -7.19 15.81
N PHE A 94 -2.84 -6.92 14.53
CA PHE A 94 -4.00 -6.13 14.12
C PHE A 94 -5.24 -7.02 14.07
N GLY A 95 -6.35 -6.52 14.59
CA GLY A 95 -7.68 -7.06 14.32
C GLY A 95 -8.52 -6.03 13.57
N VAL A 96 -9.72 -6.44 13.14
CA VAL A 96 -10.69 -5.58 12.46
C VAL A 96 -11.98 -5.49 13.28
N CYS A 97 -12.43 -4.28 13.58
CA CYS A 97 -13.75 -4.05 14.18
C CYS A 97 -14.73 -3.68 13.07
N VAL A 98 -15.82 -4.44 12.95
CA VAL A 98 -16.91 -4.19 12.00
C VAL A 98 -18.13 -3.69 12.76
N THR A 99 -18.59 -2.50 12.40
CA THR A 99 -19.82 -1.91 12.91
C THR A 99 -20.91 -2.03 11.85
N HIS A 100 -22.02 -2.69 12.19
CA HIS A 100 -23.19 -2.79 11.33
C HIS A 100 -24.48 -2.65 12.14
N ALA A 101 -25.38 -1.76 11.72
CA ALA A 101 -26.66 -1.49 12.39
C ALA A 101 -26.51 -1.24 13.91
N GLY A 102 -25.46 -0.49 14.30
CA GLY A 102 -25.15 -0.15 15.68
C GLY A 102 -24.57 -1.30 16.52
N LYS A 103 -24.21 -2.44 15.93
CA LYS A 103 -23.53 -3.55 16.59
C LYS A 103 -22.09 -3.66 16.10
N CYS A 104 -21.16 -3.89 17.03
CA CYS A 104 -19.76 -4.15 16.72
C CYS A 104 -19.49 -5.66 16.75
N ALA A 105 -18.64 -6.12 15.84
CA ALA A 105 -18.06 -7.45 15.83
C ALA A 105 -16.55 -7.32 15.58
N ASP A 106 -15.75 -7.94 16.44
CA ASP A 106 -14.29 -7.94 16.30
C ASP A 106 -13.86 -9.22 15.58
N PHE A 107 -13.04 -9.05 14.55
CA PHE A 107 -12.33 -10.12 13.86
C PHE A 107 -10.86 -10.10 14.30
N SER A 108 -10.36 -11.22 14.76
CA SER A 108 -8.98 -11.37 15.23
C SER A 108 -8.55 -12.83 15.15
N GLU A 109 -7.26 -13.06 14.94
CA GLU A 109 -6.64 -14.37 14.93
C GLU A 109 -5.30 -14.29 15.68
N GLU A 110 -4.98 -15.28 16.51
CA GLU A 110 -3.78 -15.25 17.35
C GLU A 110 -2.50 -15.28 16.48
N GLY A 111 -1.63 -14.29 16.67
CA GLY A 111 -0.36 -14.20 15.93
C GLY A 111 -0.48 -13.77 14.47
N VAL A 112 -1.68 -13.41 14.01
CA VAL A 112 -1.98 -13.02 12.62
C VAL A 112 -2.59 -11.63 12.62
N SER A 113 -2.16 -10.78 11.68
CA SER A 113 -2.71 -9.43 11.52
C SER A 113 -3.81 -9.42 10.47
N LEU A 114 -4.94 -8.80 10.80
CA LEU A 114 -6.04 -8.50 9.88
C LEU A 114 -6.04 -7.00 9.56
N LEU A 115 -5.88 -6.65 8.30
CA LEU A 115 -5.55 -5.29 7.85
C LEU A 115 -6.40 -4.86 6.64
N PHE A 116 -6.38 -3.56 6.34
CA PHE A 116 -6.96 -2.95 5.14
C PHE A 116 -8.39 -3.44 4.81
N PRO A 117 -9.35 -3.33 5.74
CA PRO A 117 -10.70 -3.80 5.47
C PRO A 117 -11.38 -2.93 4.42
N THR A 118 -12.11 -3.57 3.52
CA THR A 118 -13.04 -2.94 2.59
C THR A 118 -14.44 -3.50 2.80
N VAL A 119 -15.48 -2.71 2.59
CA VAL A 119 -16.87 -3.07 2.85
C VAL A 119 -17.77 -2.78 1.66
N CYS A 120 -18.82 -3.57 1.49
CA CYS A 120 -19.91 -3.24 0.58
C CYS A 120 -21.21 -3.93 1.00
N PHE A 121 -22.32 -3.53 0.38
CA PHE A 121 -23.56 -4.29 0.41
C PHE A 121 -23.77 -4.96 -0.94
N ASP A 122 -24.20 -6.23 -0.94
CA ASP A 122 -24.66 -6.88 -2.18
C ASP A 122 -26.03 -6.35 -2.62
N ASP A 123 -26.51 -6.76 -3.80
CA ASP A 123 -27.81 -6.35 -4.35
C ASP A 123 -29.02 -6.68 -3.45
N ALA A 124 -28.90 -7.66 -2.55
CA ALA A 124 -29.91 -8.02 -1.55
C ALA A 124 -29.80 -7.20 -0.25
N GLY A 125 -28.78 -6.36 -0.11
CA GLY A 125 -28.51 -5.56 1.08
C GLY A 125 -27.81 -6.34 2.20
N ILE A 126 -27.20 -7.48 1.89
CA ILE A 126 -26.37 -8.22 2.84
C ILE A 126 -24.99 -7.53 2.92
N PRO A 127 -24.48 -7.26 4.12
CA PRO A 127 -23.16 -6.65 4.28
C PRO A 127 -22.05 -7.67 4.05
N HIS A 128 -21.02 -7.24 3.31
CA HIS A 128 -19.79 -7.97 3.04
C HIS A 128 -18.59 -7.12 3.48
N VAL A 129 -17.54 -7.80 3.95
CA VAL A 129 -16.25 -7.21 4.30
C VAL A 129 -15.17 -8.07 3.65
N ALA A 130 -14.12 -7.47 3.10
CA ALA A 130 -12.89 -8.16 2.75
C ALA A 130 -11.73 -7.50 3.48
N LEU A 131 -10.74 -8.29 3.86
CA LEU A 131 -9.57 -7.82 4.61
C LEU A 131 -8.34 -8.62 4.20
N ILE A 132 -7.17 -8.04 4.40
CA ILE A 132 -5.90 -8.74 4.27
C ILE A 132 -5.64 -9.52 5.56
N ARG A 133 -5.36 -10.81 5.43
CA ARG A 133 -4.81 -11.65 6.47
C ARG A 133 -3.31 -11.79 6.23
N THR A 134 -2.50 -11.44 7.22
CA THR A 134 -1.03 -11.47 7.16
C THR A 134 -0.49 -12.38 8.25
N GLU A 135 0.14 -13.48 7.85
CA GLU A 135 0.82 -14.42 8.75
C GLU A 135 2.33 -14.40 8.53
N ASP A 136 3.10 -14.55 9.61
CA ASP A 136 4.55 -14.67 9.49
C ASP A 136 4.91 -16.09 9.03
N VAL A 137 5.85 -16.19 8.10
CA VAL A 137 6.36 -17.45 7.57
C VAL A 137 7.89 -17.50 7.65
N GLU A 138 8.43 -18.71 7.78
CA GLU A 138 9.87 -18.98 7.80
C GLU A 138 10.18 -20.07 6.77
N ASN A 139 11.32 -19.97 6.07
CA ASN A 139 11.81 -21.03 5.19
C ASN A 139 12.87 -21.91 5.88
N ALA A 140 13.40 -22.92 5.16
CA ALA A 140 14.40 -23.84 5.71
C ALA A 140 15.74 -23.19 6.07
N ASP A 141 16.07 -22.04 5.46
CA ASP A 141 17.29 -21.27 5.72
C ASP A 141 17.14 -20.31 6.91
N GLY A 142 15.93 -20.22 7.49
CA GLY A 142 15.61 -19.29 8.58
C GLY A 142 15.29 -17.88 8.11
N VAL A 143 15.04 -17.67 6.81
CA VAL A 143 14.52 -16.41 6.28
C VAL A 143 13.07 -16.27 6.72
N ILE A 144 12.74 -15.10 7.27
CA ILE A 144 11.39 -14.73 7.71
C ILE A 144 10.78 -13.78 6.69
N ASP A 145 9.51 -13.99 6.39
CA ASP A 145 8.69 -13.12 5.53
C ASP A 145 7.22 -13.17 6.00
N GLN A 146 6.30 -12.56 5.25
CA GLN A 146 4.88 -12.57 5.52
C GLN A 146 4.08 -13.14 4.34
N HIS A 147 3.23 -14.13 4.62
CA HIS A 147 2.25 -14.63 3.67
C HIS A 147 0.96 -13.83 3.82
N ASN A 148 0.51 -13.24 2.71
CA ASN A 148 -0.71 -12.45 2.64
C ASN A 148 -1.81 -13.21 1.89
N SER A 149 -3.02 -13.19 2.42
CA SER A 149 -4.24 -13.69 1.77
C SER A 149 -5.38 -12.68 1.95
N ILE A 150 -6.45 -12.81 1.16
CA ILE A 150 -7.69 -12.06 1.35
C ILE A 150 -8.70 -12.96 2.05
N VAL A 151 -9.25 -12.49 3.15
CA VAL A 151 -10.40 -13.09 3.83
C VAL A 151 -11.63 -12.26 3.55
N ALA A 152 -12.72 -12.90 3.13
CA ALA A 152 -14.03 -12.28 3.01
C ALA A 152 -14.93 -12.71 4.18
N ALA A 153 -15.68 -11.76 4.71
CA ALA A 153 -16.69 -11.96 5.73
C ALA A 153 -18.07 -11.54 5.21
N ARG A 154 -19.10 -12.34 5.47
CA ARG A 154 -20.50 -11.99 5.17
C ARG A 154 -21.40 -12.25 6.36
N LEU A 155 -22.44 -11.43 6.52
CA LEU A 155 -23.40 -11.60 7.61
C LEU A 155 -24.54 -12.53 7.21
N GLU A 156 -24.64 -13.67 7.87
CA GLU A 156 -25.70 -14.67 7.67
C GLU A 156 -26.31 -15.09 8.99
N ASP A 157 -27.63 -15.15 9.07
CA ASP A 157 -28.33 -15.59 10.28
C ASP A 157 -27.84 -14.86 11.55
N SER A 158 -27.53 -13.56 11.41
CA SER A 158 -26.94 -12.70 12.46
C SER A 158 -25.53 -13.11 12.93
N GLN A 159 -24.79 -13.89 12.14
CA GLN A 159 -23.41 -14.29 12.41
C GLN A 159 -22.52 -13.96 11.21
N TRP A 160 -21.32 -13.46 11.49
CA TRP A 160 -20.30 -13.28 10.46
C TRP A 160 -19.68 -14.63 10.09
N ARG A 161 -19.66 -14.94 8.80
CA ARG A 161 -18.95 -16.09 8.22
C ARG A 161 -17.73 -15.59 7.49
N LEU A 162 -16.55 -16.03 7.93
CA LEU A 162 -15.27 -15.68 7.33
C LEU A 162 -14.75 -16.85 6.49
N GLU A 163 -14.19 -16.55 5.33
CA GLU A 163 -13.60 -17.50 4.40
C GLU A 163 -12.36 -16.87 3.76
N GLU A 164 -11.26 -17.62 3.65
CA GLU A 164 -10.11 -17.20 2.85
C GLU A 164 -10.42 -17.42 1.36
N VAL A 165 -10.30 -16.35 0.55
CA VAL A 165 -10.83 -16.29 -0.81
C VAL A 165 -9.80 -15.91 -1.87
N ALA A 166 -8.60 -15.50 -1.49
CA ALA A 166 -7.50 -15.32 -2.44
C ALA A 166 -6.14 -15.45 -1.73
N ASP A 167 -5.22 -16.18 -2.35
CA ASP A 167 -3.81 -16.21 -1.96
C ASP A 167 -3.05 -15.10 -2.72
N LEU A 168 -2.29 -14.27 -2.00
CA LEU A 168 -1.52 -13.16 -2.56
C LEU A 168 0.00 -13.44 -2.61
N ALA A 169 0.43 -14.69 -2.39
CA ALA A 169 1.84 -15.06 -2.48
C ALA A 169 2.46 -14.66 -3.83
N TYR A 170 1.71 -14.76 -4.93
CA TYR A 170 2.17 -14.23 -6.22
C TYR A 170 2.27 -12.71 -6.20
N GLY A 171 3.50 -12.25 -6.09
CA GLY A 171 3.87 -10.85 -6.19
C GLY A 171 4.26 -10.29 -4.84
N LEU A 172 3.93 -10.94 -3.71
CA LEU A 172 4.31 -10.52 -2.37
C LEU A 172 5.35 -11.45 -1.71
N MET A 173 5.26 -12.77 -1.90
CA MET A 173 6.20 -13.71 -1.31
C MET A 173 7.38 -14.01 -2.24
N PRO A 174 8.63 -14.06 -1.75
CA PRO A 174 9.78 -14.35 -2.58
C PRO A 174 9.75 -15.76 -3.18
N LYS A 175 10.10 -15.85 -4.47
CA LYS A 175 10.59 -17.09 -5.11
C LYS A 175 12.08 -17.04 -5.39
N ASN A 176 12.51 -16.08 -6.21
CA ASN A 176 13.93 -15.90 -6.55
C ASN A 176 14.48 -14.56 -6.04
N GLY A 177 13.59 -13.62 -5.72
CA GLY A 177 13.91 -12.34 -5.10
C GLY A 177 12.64 -11.57 -4.76
N VAL A 178 12.78 -10.43 -4.09
CA VAL A 178 11.69 -9.48 -3.85
C VAL A 178 12.11 -8.15 -4.46
N TRP A 179 11.20 -7.55 -5.22
CA TRP A 179 11.39 -6.23 -5.83
C TRP A 179 10.17 -5.39 -5.51
N GLY A 180 10.39 -4.09 -5.32
CA GLY A 180 9.32 -3.13 -5.09
C GLY A 180 8.25 -3.12 -6.18
N TYR A 181 7.13 -2.47 -5.89
CA TYR A 181 6.01 -2.35 -6.82
C TYR A 181 5.20 -1.08 -6.52
N PRO A 182 4.96 -0.22 -7.52
CA PRO A 182 4.23 1.03 -7.33
C PRO A 182 2.71 0.90 -7.22
N GLY A 183 2.14 -0.29 -7.42
CA GLY A 183 0.70 -0.52 -7.22
C GLY A 183 0.37 -1.09 -5.84
N ARG A 184 -0.92 -1.21 -5.51
CA ARG A 184 -1.39 -1.54 -4.16
C ARG A 184 -1.83 -3.01 -4.06
N ARG A 185 -0.91 -3.97 -3.90
CA ARG A 185 -1.25 -5.41 -3.85
C ARG A 185 -2.02 -5.80 -2.58
N ARG A 186 -1.77 -5.13 -1.46
CA ARG A 186 -2.45 -5.34 -0.16
C ARG A 186 -3.72 -4.48 0.01
N GLN A 187 -4.27 -3.90 -1.05
CA GLN A 187 -5.53 -3.16 -1.01
C GLN A 187 -6.62 -3.90 -1.79
N PRO A 188 -7.46 -4.72 -1.13
CA PRO A 188 -8.60 -5.32 -1.78
C PRO A 188 -9.73 -4.30 -1.97
N PHE A 189 -10.58 -4.53 -2.96
CA PHE A 189 -11.81 -3.79 -3.17
C PHE A 189 -13.00 -4.74 -3.20
N LEU A 190 -14.12 -4.33 -2.59
CA LEU A 190 -15.40 -4.99 -2.73
C LEU A 190 -16.39 -4.06 -3.43
N VAL A 191 -17.04 -4.55 -4.47
CA VAL A 191 -18.05 -3.79 -5.20
C VAL A 191 -19.29 -4.65 -5.49
N PRO A 192 -20.50 -4.07 -5.53
CA PRO A 192 -21.71 -4.82 -5.86
C PRO A 192 -21.74 -5.26 -7.33
N ASP A 193 -22.56 -6.27 -7.64
CA ASP A 193 -22.95 -6.63 -9.01
C ASP A 193 -24.47 -6.49 -9.13
N ASP A 194 -24.96 -5.65 -10.05
CA ASP A 194 -26.39 -5.43 -10.25
C ASP A 194 -27.15 -6.67 -10.77
N ARG A 195 -26.41 -7.70 -11.18
CA ARG A 195 -26.94 -9.02 -11.57
C ARG A 195 -26.87 -10.03 -10.43
N GLY A 196 -26.54 -9.61 -9.21
CA GLY A 196 -26.50 -10.45 -8.02
C GLY A 196 -25.11 -10.61 -7.41
N GLY A 197 -25.02 -10.41 -6.09
CA GLY A 197 -23.83 -10.65 -5.29
C GLY A 197 -22.80 -9.51 -5.33
N VAL A 198 -21.51 -9.88 -5.19
CA VAL A 198 -20.39 -8.92 -5.13
C VAL A 198 -19.19 -9.41 -5.94
N TRP A 199 -18.32 -8.48 -6.31
CA TRP A 199 -16.98 -8.74 -6.80
C TRP A 199 -15.95 -8.35 -5.75
N LEU A 200 -15.06 -9.29 -5.43
CA LEU A 200 -13.77 -9.00 -4.83
C LEU A 200 -12.78 -8.69 -5.95
N LEU A 201 -12.03 -7.60 -5.81
CA LEU A 201 -11.01 -7.17 -6.76
C LEU A 201 -9.70 -6.93 -6.01
N TRP A 202 -8.57 -7.24 -6.63
CA TRP A 202 -7.25 -6.95 -6.07
C TRP A 202 -6.20 -6.82 -7.15
N GLU A 203 -5.14 -6.08 -6.84
CA GLU A 203 -4.03 -5.85 -7.73
C GLU A 203 -2.94 -6.90 -7.55
N ARG A 204 -2.32 -7.29 -8.66
CA ARG A 204 -1.17 -8.18 -8.68
C ARG A 204 -0.05 -7.63 -9.53
N LYS A 205 1.18 -7.67 -9.01
CA LYS A 205 2.40 -7.38 -9.76
C LYS A 205 2.69 -8.45 -10.81
N GLU A 206 3.04 -8.02 -12.02
CA GLU A 206 3.46 -8.91 -13.10
C GLU A 206 4.66 -8.40 -13.91
N PRO A 207 5.69 -9.24 -14.15
CA PRO A 207 5.85 -10.61 -13.63
C PRO A 207 6.21 -10.63 -12.13
N HIS A 208 6.04 -11.79 -11.47
CA HIS A 208 6.32 -12.01 -10.04
C HIS A 208 7.63 -11.35 -9.55
N ASP A 209 8.77 -11.82 -10.09
CA ASP A 209 10.11 -11.36 -9.74
C ASP A 209 10.55 -10.16 -10.63
N GLY A 210 9.61 -9.43 -11.24
CA GLY A 210 9.91 -8.32 -12.15
C GLY A 210 10.54 -7.12 -11.44
N SER A 211 11.49 -6.44 -12.10
CA SER A 211 12.08 -5.19 -11.60
C SER A 211 11.03 -4.08 -11.49
N THR A 212 11.07 -3.31 -10.40
CA THR A 212 10.13 -2.21 -10.10
C THR A 212 10.06 -1.16 -11.21
N THR A 213 11.16 -0.94 -11.91
CA THR A 213 11.27 0.07 -12.98
C THR A 213 10.47 -0.25 -14.24
N ILE A 214 10.04 -1.50 -14.41
CA ILE A 214 9.48 -2.01 -15.67
C ILE A 214 8.26 -2.91 -15.50
N CYS A 215 7.87 -3.19 -14.26
CA CYS A 215 6.75 -4.07 -13.97
C CYS A 215 5.41 -3.36 -14.19
N ALA A 216 4.47 -4.10 -14.75
CA ALA A 216 3.06 -3.70 -14.78
C ALA A 216 2.30 -4.49 -13.72
N GLY A 217 1.03 -4.17 -13.58
CA GLY A 217 0.08 -4.95 -12.80
C GLY A 217 -0.99 -5.62 -13.64
N ALA A 218 -1.76 -6.43 -12.94
CA ALA A 218 -3.05 -6.92 -13.37
C ALA A 218 -4.09 -6.67 -12.28
N LEU A 219 -5.28 -6.23 -12.68
CA LEU A 219 -6.47 -6.25 -11.83
C LEU A 219 -7.09 -7.64 -11.95
N LEU A 220 -7.14 -8.34 -10.82
CA LEU A 220 -7.79 -9.61 -10.67
C LEU A 220 -9.17 -9.43 -10.04
N GLY A 221 -10.04 -10.40 -10.25
CA GLY A 221 -11.37 -10.40 -9.65
C GLY A 221 -11.88 -11.79 -9.33
N ARG A 222 -12.74 -11.88 -8.33
CA ARG A 222 -13.44 -13.10 -7.94
C ARG A 222 -14.88 -12.73 -7.58
N ARG A 223 -15.86 -13.41 -8.18
CA ARG A 223 -17.28 -13.11 -7.95
C ARG A 223 -17.86 -14.00 -6.86
N PHE A 224 -18.61 -13.41 -5.94
CA PHE A 224 -19.49 -14.14 -5.03
C PHE A 224 -20.93 -14.04 -5.55
N VAL A 225 -21.57 -15.17 -5.80
CA VAL A 225 -22.96 -15.23 -6.26
C VAL A 225 -23.58 -16.57 -5.87
N ASN A 226 -24.88 -16.59 -5.58
CA ASN A 226 -25.61 -17.79 -5.18
C ASN A 226 -24.98 -18.53 -3.98
N GLY A 227 -24.40 -17.79 -3.03
CA GLY A 227 -23.84 -18.34 -1.80
C GLY A 227 -22.43 -18.93 -1.92
N ALA A 228 -21.73 -18.73 -3.04
CA ALA A 228 -20.38 -19.26 -3.23
C ALA A 228 -19.48 -18.31 -4.04
N TRP A 229 -18.17 -18.39 -3.78
CA TRP A 229 -17.14 -17.75 -4.58
C TRP A 229 -16.84 -18.56 -5.84
N GLN A 230 -16.89 -17.91 -7.00
CA GLN A 230 -16.48 -18.47 -8.29
C GLN A 230 -14.96 -18.50 -8.43
N ASP A 231 -14.45 -19.10 -9.51
CA ASP A 231 -13.00 -19.08 -9.78
C ASP A 231 -12.48 -17.65 -10.03
N PRO A 232 -11.25 -17.33 -9.59
CA PRO A 232 -10.65 -16.03 -9.85
C PRO A 232 -10.32 -15.84 -11.34
N VAL A 233 -10.37 -14.59 -11.78
CA VAL A 233 -10.21 -14.20 -13.19
C VAL A 233 -9.35 -12.95 -13.35
N ARG A 234 -8.83 -12.76 -14.57
CA ARG A 234 -8.01 -11.60 -14.97
C ARG A 234 -8.88 -10.56 -15.69
N LEU A 235 -8.94 -9.33 -15.19
CA LEU A 235 -9.85 -8.29 -15.71
C LEU A 235 -9.14 -7.22 -16.54
N ILE A 236 -8.00 -6.71 -16.06
CA ILE A 236 -7.21 -5.66 -16.71
C ILE A 236 -5.73 -6.00 -16.55
N GLU A 237 -4.91 -5.75 -17.57
CA GLU A 237 -3.47 -6.04 -17.59
C GLU A 237 -2.69 -4.87 -18.20
N GLY A 238 -1.44 -4.67 -17.78
CA GLY A 238 -0.57 -3.61 -18.33
C GLY A 238 -0.76 -2.25 -17.66
N TYR A 239 -1.45 -2.21 -16.52
CA TYR A 239 -1.75 -1.03 -15.72
C TYR A 239 -1.44 -1.34 -14.25
N MET A 240 -1.45 -0.32 -13.40
CA MET A 240 -1.22 -0.44 -11.96
C MET A 240 -2.02 0.62 -11.21
N ASP A 241 -2.02 0.55 -9.87
CA ASP A 241 -2.71 1.50 -8.99
C ASP A 241 -4.20 1.60 -9.37
N PHE A 242 -4.87 0.44 -9.36
CA PHE A 242 -6.25 0.34 -9.81
C PHE A 242 -7.22 0.91 -8.78
N ALA A 243 -8.17 1.71 -9.25
CA ALA A 243 -9.25 2.27 -8.47
C ALA A 243 -10.60 1.98 -9.17
N PRO A 244 -11.27 0.86 -8.82
CA PRO A 244 -12.58 0.54 -9.36
C PRO A 244 -13.63 1.54 -8.89
N ASP A 245 -14.65 1.73 -9.70
CA ASP A 245 -15.83 2.53 -9.35
C ASP A 245 -16.66 1.80 -8.28
N GLU A 246 -17.00 2.50 -7.20
CA GLU A 246 -17.80 1.97 -6.08
C GLU A 246 -19.21 1.53 -6.50
N ALA A 247 -19.73 2.07 -7.61
CA ALA A 247 -21.00 1.62 -8.18
C ALA A 247 -20.96 0.14 -8.60
N GLY A 248 -19.76 -0.40 -8.77
CA GLY A 248 -19.51 -1.80 -9.05
C GLY A 248 -19.78 -2.20 -10.49
N VAL A 249 -20.20 -3.45 -10.64
CA VAL A 249 -20.48 -4.04 -11.95
C VAL A 249 -21.93 -3.74 -12.31
N ILE A 250 -22.10 -3.01 -13.42
CA ILE A 250 -23.41 -2.65 -13.98
C ILE A 250 -23.54 -3.28 -15.35
N ASP A 251 -24.56 -4.10 -15.57
CA ASP A 251 -24.80 -4.83 -16.82
C ASP A 251 -23.57 -5.62 -17.32
N GLY A 252 -22.76 -6.15 -16.39
CA GLY A 252 -21.54 -6.93 -16.71
C GLY A 252 -20.30 -6.10 -17.03
N ARG A 253 -20.34 -4.79 -16.78
CA ARG A 253 -19.24 -3.86 -17.04
C ARG A 253 -18.76 -3.19 -15.77
N LEU A 254 -17.45 -3.12 -15.61
CA LEU A 254 -16.76 -2.44 -14.50
C LEU A 254 -16.01 -1.20 -15.03
N ILE A 255 -16.15 -0.07 -14.35
CA ILE A 255 -15.35 1.14 -14.58
C ILE A 255 -14.18 1.16 -13.61
N VAL A 256 -12.98 1.50 -14.10
CA VAL A 256 -11.74 1.50 -13.30
C VAL A 256 -10.87 2.67 -13.74
N ALA A 257 -10.45 3.52 -12.80
CA ALA A 257 -9.30 4.39 -13.01
C ALA A 257 -8.02 3.60 -12.74
N ALA A 258 -6.99 3.77 -13.57
CA ALA A 258 -5.69 3.11 -13.37
C ALA A 258 -4.56 3.95 -13.95
N GLN A 259 -3.33 3.72 -13.49
CA GLN A 259 -2.13 4.27 -14.12
C GLN A 259 -1.58 3.29 -15.15
N ARG A 260 -1.22 3.80 -16.33
CA ARG A 260 -0.53 2.99 -17.34
C ARG A 260 0.87 2.63 -16.84
N ALA A 261 1.27 1.38 -17.01
CA ALA A 261 2.67 1.01 -16.79
C ALA A 261 3.56 1.69 -17.86
N VAL A 262 4.74 2.19 -17.46
CA VAL A 262 5.69 2.77 -18.43
C VAL A 262 6.43 1.67 -19.19
N PRO A 263 6.79 1.89 -20.46
CA PRO A 263 7.67 0.97 -21.18
C PRO A 263 9.02 0.82 -20.47
N VAL A 264 9.65 -0.35 -20.61
CA VAL A 264 11.00 -0.69 -20.11
C VAL A 264 12.07 0.37 -20.39
N THR A 265 11.89 1.14 -21.46
CA THR A 265 12.84 2.18 -21.92
C THR A 265 12.64 3.55 -21.25
N ALA A 266 11.64 3.71 -20.39
CA ALA A 266 11.31 4.95 -19.70
C ALA A 266 11.32 4.73 -18.18
N THR A 267 11.53 5.81 -17.42
CA THR A 267 11.50 5.80 -15.95
C THR A 267 10.28 6.58 -15.47
N GLY A 268 9.59 6.07 -14.45
CA GLY A 268 8.51 6.76 -13.75
C GLY A 268 7.16 6.07 -13.89
N ARG A 269 6.09 6.85 -13.76
CA ARG A 269 4.69 6.42 -13.88
C ARG A 269 4.09 6.88 -15.21
N GLY A 270 3.20 6.04 -15.76
CA GLY A 270 2.52 6.32 -17.03
C GLY A 270 1.19 7.03 -16.80
N GLU A 271 0.47 7.30 -17.88
CA GLU A 271 -0.69 8.18 -17.82
C GLU A 271 -1.84 7.60 -16.99
N VAL A 272 -2.59 8.49 -16.32
CA VAL A 272 -3.87 8.14 -15.71
C VAL A 272 -4.89 7.85 -16.82
N MET A 273 -5.53 6.69 -16.71
CA MET A 273 -6.51 6.17 -17.65
C MET A 273 -7.82 5.94 -16.93
N LEU A 274 -8.92 6.27 -17.61
CA LEU A 274 -10.24 5.77 -17.24
C LEU A 274 -10.59 4.64 -18.20
N LEU A 275 -10.79 3.46 -17.62
CA LEU A 275 -11.00 2.21 -18.32
C LEU A 275 -12.39 1.68 -18.04
N ALA A 276 -12.88 0.87 -18.96
CA ALA A 276 -14.05 0.04 -18.74
C ALA A 276 -13.78 -1.38 -19.23
N THR A 277 -14.07 -2.37 -18.41
CA THR A 277 -13.84 -3.78 -18.74
C THR A 277 -15.10 -4.62 -18.57
N GLU A 278 -15.34 -5.53 -19.51
CA GLU A 278 -16.38 -6.54 -19.38
C GLU A 278 -15.89 -7.68 -18.47
N VAL A 279 -16.64 -8.00 -17.42
CA VAL A 279 -16.24 -9.03 -16.44
C VAL A 279 -16.55 -10.44 -16.92
N ASP A 280 -17.58 -10.61 -17.75
CA ASP A 280 -17.99 -11.92 -18.25
C ASP A 280 -16.97 -12.47 -19.26
N GLY A 281 -16.72 -13.79 -19.16
CA GLY A 281 -15.73 -14.49 -20.00
C GLY A 281 -14.28 -14.14 -19.68
N ALA A 282 -13.99 -13.47 -18.55
CA ALA A 282 -12.63 -13.20 -18.06
C ALA A 282 -11.77 -14.46 -18.04
N PRO A 283 -10.51 -14.40 -18.54
CA PRO A 283 -9.63 -15.55 -18.49
C PRO A 283 -9.49 -15.98 -17.03
N ALA A 284 -9.67 -17.28 -16.78
CA ALA A 284 -9.41 -17.85 -15.47
C ALA A 284 -7.97 -17.57 -15.07
N LEU A 285 -7.79 -17.24 -13.80
CA LEU A 285 -6.47 -17.16 -13.21
C LEU A 285 -5.93 -18.58 -12.99
N ALA A 286 -4.71 -18.84 -13.44
CA ALA A 286 -4.07 -20.12 -13.22
C ALA A 286 -3.71 -20.30 -11.74
N GLU A 287 -3.73 -21.54 -11.27
CA GLU A 287 -3.19 -21.88 -9.96
C GLU A 287 -1.68 -21.61 -9.94
N GLU A 288 -1.22 -20.99 -8.87
CA GLU A 288 0.18 -20.59 -8.69
C GLU A 288 0.83 -21.53 -7.69
N THR A 289 2.07 -21.97 -7.95
CA THR A 289 2.81 -22.91 -7.10
C THR A 289 4.22 -22.41 -6.82
N GLY A 290 4.96 -23.06 -5.91
CA GLY A 290 6.37 -22.73 -5.64
C GLY A 290 6.64 -22.03 -4.31
N TRP A 291 5.72 -22.10 -3.36
CA TRP A 291 5.92 -21.60 -1.98
C TRP A 291 5.86 -22.71 -0.93
N GLU A 292 5.98 -23.98 -1.34
CA GLU A 292 5.86 -25.16 -0.45
C GLU A 292 6.99 -25.23 0.61
N GLY A 293 8.07 -24.46 0.43
CA GLY A 293 9.19 -24.35 1.37
C GLY A 293 8.97 -23.38 2.53
N TRP A 294 7.89 -22.61 2.51
CA TRP A 294 7.52 -21.67 3.57
C TRP A 294 6.57 -22.33 4.55
N ARG A 295 6.73 -22.02 5.84
CA ARG A 295 5.87 -22.51 6.92
C ARG A 295 5.52 -21.39 7.87
N SER A 296 4.29 -21.38 8.37
CA SER A 296 3.87 -20.39 9.36
C SER A 296 4.73 -20.47 10.63
N VAL A 297 5.04 -19.31 11.20
CA VAL A 297 5.84 -19.16 12.42
C VAL A 297 5.19 -18.12 13.33
N ASN A 298 5.28 -18.31 14.64
CA ASN A 298 4.80 -17.32 15.61
C ASN A 298 6.00 -16.53 16.15
N LEU A 299 6.21 -15.32 15.62
CA LEU A 299 7.33 -14.46 16.02
C LEU A 299 7.11 -13.78 17.39
N VAL A 300 5.86 -13.51 17.75
CA VAL A 300 5.49 -12.90 19.03
C VAL A 300 6.01 -13.72 20.21
N SER A 301 5.82 -15.04 20.16
CA SER A 301 6.30 -15.98 21.19
C SER A 301 7.75 -16.43 21.00
N ARG A 302 8.37 -16.11 19.85
CA ARG A 302 9.75 -16.49 19.53
C ARG A 302 10.71 -15.84 20.52
N ARG A 303 11.66 -16.63 21.01
CA ARG A 303 12.83 -16.11 21.73
C ARG A 303 13.99 -16.06 20.77
N TYR A 304 14.48 -14.84 20.50
CA TYR A 304 15.71 -14.64 19.75
C TYR A 304 16.91 -14.82 20.65
N PHE A 305 18.08 -14.93 20.01
CA PHE A 305 19.34 -14.91 20.74
C PHE A 305 19.51 -13.55 21.43
N GLU A 306 19.83 -13.59 22.72
CA GLU A 306 20.21 -12.41 23.50
C GLU A 306 21.60 -12.66 24.10
N PRO A 307 22.59 -11.77 23.88
CA PRO A 307 23.90 -11.92 24.46
C PRO A 307 23.84 -11.73 25.99
N GLN A 308 24.69 -12.44 26.74
CA GLN A 308 24.74 -12.37 28.20
C GLN A 308 25.06 -10.96 28.72
N THR A 309 25.83 -10.20 27.96
CA THR A 309 26.10 -8.78 28.18
C THR A 309 25.90 -8.03 26.87
N ARG A 310 25.29 -6.85 26.96
CA ARG A 310 25.20 -5.88 25.86
C ARG A 310 26.21 -4.74 26.03
N GLU A 311 27.14 -4.83 26.97
CA GLU A 311 28.18 -3.83 27.18
C GLU A 311 29.52 -4.32 26.61
N ALA A 312 30.25 -3.44 25.93
CA ALA A 312 31.56 -3.70 25.39
C ALA A 312 32.46 -2.46 25.51
N GLU A 313 33.75 -2.68 25.78
CA GLU A 313 34.76 -1.62 25.75
C GLU A 313 35.39 -1.56 24.34
N ILE A 314 35.16 -0.48 23.60
CA ILE A 314 35.68 -0.26 22.24
C ILE A 314 36.49 1.03 22.26
N GLY A 315 37.79 0.96 21.96
CA GLY A 315 38.63 2.16 21.92
C GLY A 315 38.83 2.86 23.28
N GLY A 316 38.51 2.21 24.39
CA GLY A 316 38.52 2.82 25.74
C GLY A 316 37.22 3.55 26.09
N GLU A 317 36.18 3.42 25.25
CA GLU A 317 34.83 3.88 25.51
C GLU A 317 33.93 2.69 25.85
N SER A 318 33.05 2.89 26.82
CA SER A 318 32.01 1.94 27.17
C SER A 318 30.85 2.09 26.19
N CYS A 319 30.57 1.05 25.41
CA CYS A 319 29.56 1.02 24.37
C CYS A 319 28.46 0.00 24.70
N HIS A 320 27.24 0.29 24.27
CA HIS A 320 26.13 -0.66 24.29
C HIS A 320 25.92 -1.29 22.90
N LEU A 321 25.80 -2.61 22.84
CA LEU A 321 25.41 -3.37 21.66
C LEU A 321 23.89 -3.26 21.48
N LEU A 322 23.49 -2.70 20.34
CA LEU A 322 22.11 -2.54 19.91
C LEU A 322 21.89 -3.28 18.60
N PHE A 323 20.71 -3.88 18.45
CA PHE A 323 20.24 -4.50 17.20
C PHE A 323 19.15 -3.62 16.61
N GLY A 324 19.23 -3.33 15.33
CA GLY A 324 18.23 -2.51 14.67
C GLY A 324 18.32 -2.55 13.17
N ASP A 325 17.30 -2.01 12.55
CA ASP A 325 17.20 -1.86 11.11
C ASP A 325 17.14 -0.36 10.75
N PRO A 326 18.24 0.22 10.26
CA PRO A 326 18.30 1.64 9.93
C PRO A 326 17.72 1.97 8.54
N HIS A 327 17.12 1.02 7.83
CA HIS A 327 16.70 1.21 6.45
C HIS A 327 15.51 0.34 6.05
N THR A 328 14.31 0.88 6.20
CA THR A 328 13.07 0.24 5.75
C THR A 328 12.13 1.23 5.05
N HIS A 329 11.19 0.72 4.26
CA HIS A 329 10.23 1.53 3.50
C HIS A 329 8.81 1.09 3.80
N SER A 330 7.91 2.06 3.90
CA SER A 330 6.48 1.89 4.16
C SER A 330 5.65 2.18 2.91
N GLY A 331 4.32 2.10 3.02
CA GLY A 331 3.41 2.55 1.97
C GLY A 331 3.37 4.08 1.75
N LEU A 332 4.19 4.87 2.45
CA LEU A 332 4.27 6.32 2.23
C LEU A 332 5.15 6.69 1.01
N SER A 333 6.07 5.82 0.60
CA SER A 333 6.76 5.90 -0.70
C SER A 333 6.26 4.84 -1.68
N GLU A 334 6.56 5.02 -2.96
CA GLU A 334 5.94 4.28 -4.07
C GLU A 334 6.59 2.93 -4.39
N ASP A 335 7.51 2.45 -3.56
CA ASP A 335 8.29 1.25 -3.83
C ASP A 335 8.00 0.10 -2.85
N ALA A 336 7.31 0.39 -1.76
CA ALA A 336 6.95 -0.56 -0.72
C ALA A 336 5.45 -0.51 -0.37
N GLU A 337 5.02 -1.47 0.43
CA GLU A 337 3.65 -1.57 0.93
C GLU A 337 3.67 -1.85 2.43
N GLY A 338 2.64 -1.40 3.13
CA GLY A 338 2.49 -1.61 4.56
C GLY A 338 2.00 -0.36 5.26
N ASP A 339 1.27 -0.56 6.35
CA ASP A 339 0.87 0.53 7.22
C ASP A 339 2.04 0.93 8.15
N LEU A 340 2.16 2.23 8.43
CA LEU A 340 3.24 2.76 9.25
C LEU A 340 3.25 2.17 10.67
N VAL A 341 2.06 2.03 11.27
CA VAL A 341 1.89 1.46 12.60
C VAL A 341 2.11 -0.06 12.56
N GLU A 342 1.71 -0.72 11.46
CA GLU A 342 2.03 -2.12 11.21
C GLU A 342 3.54 -2.38 11.27
N MET A 343 4.35 -1.59 10.56
CA MET A 343 5.79 -1.75 10.54
C MET A 343 6.43 -1.51 11.91
N LEU A 344 6.02 -0.45 12.62
CA LEU A 344 6.50 -0.14 13.96
C LEU A 344 6.19 -1.27 14.96
N ALA A 345 4.98 -1.82 14.90
CA ALA A 345 4.58 -2.95 15.72
C ALA A 345 5.36 -4.22 15.38
N TYR A 346 5.56 -4.50 14.09
CA TYR A 346 6.36 -5.63 13.64
C TYR A 346 7.79 -5.54 14.18
N ALA A 347 8.46 -4.40 14.01
CA ALA A 347 9.81 -4.16 14.50
C ALA A 347 9.92 -4.41 16.03
N ARG A 348 9.02 -3.80 16.81
CA ARG A 348 9.04 -3.90 18.28
C ARG A 348 8.65 -5.28 18.81
N ASP A 349 7.54 -5.83 18.33
CA ASP A 349 6.87 -6.95 18.98
C ASP A 349 7.20 -8.31 18.34
N ARG A 350 7.52 -8.33 17.03
CA ARG A 350 7.84 -9.54 16.28
C ARG A 350 9.34 -9.68 16.04
N ALA A 351 9.99 -8.67 15.46
CA ALA A 351 11.44 -8.68 15.24
C ALA A 351 12.25 -8.44 16.52
N LYS A 352 11.67 -7.75 17.51
CA LYS A 352 12.25 -7.47 18.83
C LYS A 352 13.61 -6.77 18.75
N ILE A 353 13.71 -5.83 17.82
CA ILE A 353 14.90 -4.99 17.63
C ILE A 353 14.84 -3.77 18.56
N ASP A 354 16.00 -3.20 18.89
CA ASP A 354 16.16 -2.07 19.80
C ASP A 354 15.88 -0.72 19.11
N PHE A 355 16.16 -0.62 17.81
CA PHE A 355 15.84 0.55 17.02
C PHE A 355 15.42 0.21 15.58
N PHE A 356 14.65 1.10 14.97
CA PHE A 356 14.06 0.91 13.65
C PHE A 356 13.93 2.26 12.94
N ALA A 357 14.30 2.36 11.67
CA ALA A 357 14.13 3.59 10.90
C ALA A 357 13.24 3.36 9.68
N ILE A 358 12.19 4.16 9.54
CA ILE A 358 11.35 4.21 8.34
C ILE A 358 11.96 5.26 7.43
N THR A 359 12.74 4.81 6.45
CA THR A 359 13.48 5.62 5.50
C THR A 359 12.78 5.68 4.15
N ASP A 360 11.49 6.03 4.11
CA ASP A 360 10.75 6.18 2.86
C ASP A 360 11.50 7.08 1.86
N ASN A 361 11.46 6.73 0.57
CA ASN A 361 12.07 7.55 -0.48
C ASN A 361 11.41 8.93 -0.55
N ASP A 362 12.23 9.99 -0.50
CA ASP A 362 11.75 11.35 -0.73
C ASP A 362 11.21 11.57 -2.15
N TYR A 363 11.78 10.87 -3.13
CA TYR A 363 11.37 10.88 -4.53
C TYR A 363 11.81 9.59 -5.27
N ILE A 364 10.87 8.72 -5.63
CA ILE A 364 11.15 7.50 -6.41
C ILE A 364 10.03 7.19 -7.40
N TYR A 365 10.39 6.67 -8.57
CA TYR A 365 9.45 6.27 -9.64
C TYR A 365 8.42 7.33 -10.07
N GLY A 366 8.77 8.61 -9.90
CA GLY A 366 7.90 9.73 -10.21
C GLY A 366 7.13 10.25 -9.00
N GLY A 367 6.90 9.41 -7.99
CA GLY A 367 6.30 9.83 -6.74
C GLY A 367 7.28 10.60 -5.85
N ARG A 368 6.71 11.40 -4.97
CA ARG A 368 7.35 12.25 -3.99
C ARG A 368 6.69 12.02 -2.63
N LEU A 369 7.48 11.78 -1.58
CA LEU A 369 6.96 11.75 -0.21
C LEU A 369 6.37 13.10 0.15
N SER A 370 5.08 13.18 0.51
CA SER A 370 4.43 14.47 0.81
C SER A 370 4.96 15.08 2.13
N ASP A 371 4.81 16.39 2.29
CA ASP A 371 5.16 17.07 3.56
C ASP A 371 4.27 16.59 4.72
N GLU A 372 3.03 16.20 4.42
CA GLU A 372 2.08 15.67 5.39
C GLU A 372 2.47 14.26 5.83
N SER A 373 2.74 13.37 4.87
CA SER A 373 3.26 12.02 5.12
C SER A 373 4.57 12.06 5.92
N TRP A 374 5.47 13.01 5.61
CA TRP A 374 6.69 13.21 6.40
C TRP A 374 6.41 13.57 7.85
N ARG A 375 5.49 14.52 8.10
CA ARG A 375 5.10 14.91 9.45
C ARG A 375 4.39 13.78 10.19
N GLU A 376 3.61 12.96 9.49
CA GLU A 376 2.98 11.79 10.07
C GLU A 376 4.01 10.73 10.47
N ASN A 377 5.00 10.42 9.61
CA ASN A 377 6.12 9.54 9.95
C ASN A 377 6.83 10.04 11.22
N MET A 378 7.25 11.31 11.23
CA MET A 378 7.88 11.96 12.38
C MET A 378 7.05 11.83 13.68
N ARG A 379 5.76 12.14 13.61
CA ARG A 379 4.85 12.05 14.77
C ARG A 379 4.73 10.62 15.28
N ARG A 380 4.57 9.64 14.40
CA ARG A 380 4.43 8.22 14.78
C ARG A 380 5.72 7.66 15.33
N ALA A 381 6.86 7.97 14.72
CA ALA A 381 8.17 7.60 15.24
C ALA A 381 8.37 8.14 16.66
N GLN A 382 7.95 9.38 16.93
CA GLN A 382 8.00 9.95 18.27
C GLN A 382 7.08 9.22 19.26
N GLU A 383 5.82 8.97 18.88
CA GLU A 383 4.83 8.30 19.72
C GLU A 383 5.21 6.87 20.10
N TRP A 384 5.92 6.18 19.20
CA TRP A 384 6.32 4.79 19.37
C TRP A 384 7.67 4.60 20.05
N SER A 385 8.46 5.66 20.16
CA SER A 385 9.76 5.62 20.81
C SER A 385 9.64 5.62 22.33
N GLU A 386 10.30 4.65 22.97
CA GLU A 386 10.40 4.49 24.41
C GLU A 386 11.87 4.30 24.80
N ASN A 387 12.43 5.29 25.50
CA ASN A 387 13.82 5.30 25.94
C ASN A 387 14.19 4.03 26.71
N GLY A 388 15.29 3.39 26.28
CA GLY A 388 15.79 2.15 26.90
C GLY A 388 15.01 0.89 26.52
N ARG A 389 14.05 0.97 25.59
CA ARG A 389 13.28 -0.18 25.11
C ARG A 389 13.22 -0.28 23.59
N PHE A 390 12.73 0.74 22.91
CA PHE A 390 12.57 0.73 21.45
C PHE A 390 12.60 2.16 20.92
N ILE A 391 13.46 2.45 19.94
CA ILE A 391 13.52 3.77 19.32
C ILE A 391 13.17 3.65 17.83
N ALA A 392 12.07 4.29 17.44
CA ALA A 392 11.79 4.53 16.04
C ALA A 392 12.55 5.79 15.61
N VAL A 393 13.63 5.62 14.85
CA VAL A 393 14.50 6.70 14.42
C VAL A 393 13.82 7.49 13.30
N PRO A 394 13.62 8.80 13.44
CA PRO A 394 13.07 9.64 12.39
C PRO A 394 14.05 9.73 11.23
N ALA A 395 13.65 9.29 10.04
CA ALA A 395 14.57 9.18 8.92
C ALA A 395 13.85 9.23 7.57
N TYR A 396 14.58 9.53 6.49
CA TYR A 396 14.09 9.34 5.12
C TYR A 396 15.25 8.94 4.20
N GLU A 397 14.93 8.35 3.04
CA GLU A 397 15.91 8.09 2.00
C GLU A 397 15.91 9.25 1.00
N TRP A 398 17.01 9.99 0.95
CA TRP A 398 17.26 10.97 -0.10
C TRP A 398 17.68 10.24 -1.37
N THR A 399 16.86 10.37 -2.41
CA THR A 399 16.83 9.44 -3.54
C THR A 399 17.01 10.17 -4.86
N GLN A 400 18.17 9.96 -5.48
CA GLN A 400 18.42 10.49 -6.81
C GLN A 400 17.83 9.57 -7.89
N ALA A 401 16.63 9.89 -8.39
CA ALA A 401 15.89 9.05 -9.34
C ALA A 401 16.52 8.88 -10.74
N LYS A 402 17.54 9.65 -11.09
CA LYS A 402 18.29 9.49 -12.35
C LYS A 402 19.73 9.09 -12.03
N TRP A 403 20.20 8.00 -12.65
CA TRP A 403 21.61 7.62 -12.71
C TRP A 403 22.45 8.81 -13.20
N GLY A 404 22.93 9.61 -12.25
CA GLY A 404 23.67 10.84 -12.48
C GLY A 404 25.17 10.64 -12.25
N PRO A 405 25.98 11.70 -12.36
CA PRO A 405 27.41 11.62 -12.11
C PRO A 405 27.75 11.41 -10.62
N VAL A 406 26.81 11.71 -9.72
CA VAL A 406 26.97 11.53 -8.27
C VAL A 406 26.73 10.06 -7.95
N THR A 407 27.82 9.39 -7.58
CA THR A 407 27.81 8.04 -7.05
C THR A 407 28.36 8.11 -5.63
N PRO A 408 27.68 7.52 -4.64
CA PRO A 408 26.41 6.79 -4.71
C PRO A 408 25.18 7.71 -4.86
N GLN A 409 24.04 7.15 -5.26
CA GLN A 409 22.82 7.91 -5.60
C GLN A 409 21.83 8.08 -4.44
N HIS A 410 21.84 7.16 -3.47
CA HIS A 410 20.87 7.14 -2.37
C HIS A 410 21.57 7.36 -1.03
N ARG A 411 20.91 8.08 -0.12
CA ARG A 411 21.41 8.36 1.23
C ARG A 411 20.31 8.18 2.25
N SER A 412 20.57 7.45 3.32
CA SER A 412 19.71 7.48 4.50
C SER A 412 20.06 8.73 5.31
N ILE A 413 19.07 9.55 5.59
CA ILE A 413 19.17 10.69 6.49
C ILE A 413 18.44 10.33 7.78
N LEU A 414 19.14 10.29 8.90
CA LEU A 414 18.60 9.90 10.21
C LEU A 414 18.72 11.10 11.16
N PHE A 415 17.66 11.44 11.89
CA PHE A 415 17.61 12.58 12.79
C PHE A 415 17.66 12.18 14.26
N GLU A 416 18.13 13.09 15.10
CA GLU A 416 18.03 12.95 16.55
C GLU A 416 16.64 13.39 17.05
N SER A 417 16.08 14.46 16.46
CA SER A 417 14.75 14.99 16.82
C SER A 417 13.65 14.66 15.79
N TYR A 418 12.41 14.80 16.25
CA TYR A 418 11.19 14.42 15.51
C TYR A 418 10.46 15.62 14.86
N ASP A 419 11.16 16.74 14.69
CA ASP A 419 10.61 17.99 14.16
C ASP A 419 11.48 18.58 13.03
N GLN A 420 12.41 17.79 12.51
CA GLN A 420 13.31 18.22 11.45
C GLN A 420 12.58 18.39 10.11
N PRO A 421 12.94 19.41 9.31
CA PRO A 421 12.43 19.53 7.96
C PRO A 421 12.94 18.36 7.09
N MET A 422 12.40 18.25 5.88
CA MET A 422 12.95 17.37 4.85
C MET A 422 13.39 18.22 3.66
N LEU A 423 14.61 17.98 3.16
CA LEU A 423 15.06 18.50 1.88
C LEU A 423 15.04 17.36 0.87
N ARG A 424 14.06 17.37 -0.03
CA ARG A 424 13.98 16.35 -1.08
C ARG A 424 15.02 16.60 -2.16
N TRP A 425 15.50 15.55 -2.80
CA TRP A 425 16.37 15.62 -3.98
C TRP A 425 15.76 16.51 -5.07
N TRP A 426 14.46 16.34 -5.34
CA TRP A 426 13.77 17.13 -6.36
C TRP A 426 13.69 18.62 -6.00
N ASP A 427 13.53 18.95 -4.71
CA ASP A 427 13.46 20.32 -4.22
C ASP A 427 14.85 20.99 -4.14
N ALA A 428 15.91 20.18 -3.94
CA ALA A 428 17.31 20.62 -3.92
C ALA A 428 17.81 21.13 -5.29
N GLY A 429 17.01 21.00 -6.35
CA GLY A 429 17.11 21.81 -7.56
C GLY A 429 17.62 21.07 -8.79
N ILE A 430 16.70 20.51 -9.57
CA ILE A 430 16.84 20.56 -11.03
C ILE A 430 16.29 21.92 -11.48
N GLY A 431 17.15 22.94 -11.51
CA GLY A 431 16.82 24.24 -12.11
C GLY A 431 17.45 25.49 -11.50
N GLN A 432 18.11 25.42 -10.33
CA GLN A 432 18.72 26.62 -9.70
C GLN A 432 20.11 26.43 -9.05
N ALA A 433 20.58 25.20 -8.82
CA ALA A 433 21.94 24.94 -8.37
C ALA A 433 22.61 23.93 -9.30
N ASP A 434 23.88 24.15 -9.65
CA ASP A 434 24.67 23.24 -10.48
C ASP A 434 25.06 21.95 -9.72
N ASP A 435 24.72 21.82 -8.42
CA ASP A 435 25.00 20.62 -7.60
C ASP A 435 23.95 20.39 -6.47
N PRO A 436 23.01 19.43 -6.60
CA PRO A 436 22.02 19.10 -5.56
C PRO A 436 22.63 18.43 -4.32
N PHE A 437 23.84 17.88 -4.41
CA PHE A 437 24.51 17.25 -3.27
C PHE A 437 25.12 18.31 -2.34
N ASP A 438 25.70 19.38 -2.89
CA ASP A 438 26.17 20.53 -2.10
C ASP A 438 25.01 21.20 -1.33
N ALA A 439 23.82 21.23 -1.93
CA ALA A 439 22.62 21.71 -1.26
C ALA A 439 22.22 20.78 -0.09
N LEU A 440 22.26 19.46 -0.29
CA LEU A 440 22.03 18.48 0.78
C LEU A 440 23.05 18.61 1.92
N LEU A 441 24.34 18.77 1.60
CA LEU A 441 25.40 18.98 2.59
C LEU A 441 25.18 20.27 3.40
N SER A 442 24.90 21.38 2.71
CA SER A 442 24.62 22.65 3.38
C SER A 442 23.37 22.57 4.26
N TRP A 443 22.37 21.81 3.83
CA TRP A 443 21.13 21.64 4.57
C TRP A 443 21.29 20.76 5.79
N ILE A 444 21.97 19.62 5.67
CA ILE A 444 22.16 18.69 6.80
C ILE A 444 22.93 19.38 7.94
N GLU A 445 23.90 20.26 7.63
CA GLU A 445 24.61 21.11 8.61
C GLU A 445 23.71 22.05 9.43
N THR A 446 22.47 22.27 8.99
CA THR A 446 21.46 23.07 9.71
C THR A 446 20.49 22.23 10.55
N THR A 447 20.62 20.90 10.51
CA THR A 447 19.79 19.93 11.22
C THR A 447 20.61 19.18 12.27
N ASP A 448 19.97 18.31 13.05
CA ASP A 448 20.66 17.31 13.89
C ASP A 448 20.88 15.97 13.17
N GLY A 449 20.68 15.95 11.85
CA GLY A 449 20.71 14.75 11.05
C GLY A 449 22.12 14.26 10.75
N ILE A 450 22.24 12.95 10.65
CA ILE A 450 23.39 12.27 10.07
C ILE A 450 23.03 11.69 8.71
N MET A 451 23.99 11.74 7.79
CA MET A 451 23.84 11.20 6.45
C MET A 451 24.71 9.97 6.27
N ASN A 452 24.10 8.86 5.86
CA ASN A 452 24.80 7.63 5.53
C ASN A 452 24.64 7.25 4.06
N THR A 453 25.71 6.72 3.50
CA THR A 453 25.73 6.20 2.13
C THR A 453 25.19 4.77 2.10
N GLN A 454 24.26 4.47 1.20
CA GLN A 454 23.64 3.15 1.10
C GLN A 454 24.38 2.18 0.17
N HIS A 455 24.90 2.67 -0.96
CA HIS A 455 25.62 1.84 -1.92
C HIS A 455 27.09 2.18 -1.91
N ALA A 456 27.95 1.16 -1.84
CA ALA A 456 29.40 1.38 -1.84
C ALA A 456 29.91 1.97 -3.17
N HIS A 457 29.14 1.82 -4.27
CA HIS A 457 29.48 2.26 -5.62
C HIS A 457 28.23 2.62 -6.43
#